data_AF-A0A7C2WIE4-F1
#
_entry.id   AF-A0A7C2WIE4-F1
#
_cell.length_a   1.000
_cell.length_b   1.000
_cell.length_c   1.000
_cell.angle_alpha   90.00
_cell.angle_beta   90.00
_cell.angle_gamma   90.00
#
_symmetry.space_group_name_H-M   'P 1'
#
loop_
_entity.id
_entity.type
_entity.pdbx_description
1 polymer ?
#
loop_
_entity_poly.entity_id
_entity_poly.type
_entity_poly.pdbx_seq_one_letter_code
_entity_poly.pdbx_strand_id
1 'polypeptide(L)'
;MLSPNGDGQVGQERLWRITTLEHAGREFTARVYTDEQCSSWQLWEHGMLVARSELRPISPLQAWHELLYLAAAVVAEVDEDGWEE
;
A
#
# COMPACT_ATOMS: atom_id res chain seq x y z
N MET A 1 -29.47 21.79 -21.06
CA MET A 1 -28.25 22.57 -20.72
C MET A 1 -28.39 22.94 -19.26
N LEU A 2 -27.53 22.60 -18.29
CA LEU A 2 -26.22 21.96 -18.23
C LEU A 2 -26.23 21.04 -16.98
N SER A 3 -25.61 19.86 -17.06
CA SER A 3 -25.43 18.96 -15.91
C SER A 3 -24.50 19.60 -14.86
N PRO A 4 -24.74 19.42 -13.54
CA PRO A 4 -23.86 19.94 -12.49
C PRO A 4 -22.68 19.00 -12.22
N ASN A 5 -22.11 18.40 -13.28
CA ASN A 5 -20.85 17.68 -13.17
C ASN A 5 -19.75 18.72 -13.31
N GLY A 6 -19.36 19.30 -12.18
CA GLY A 6 -18.13 20.05 -12.07
C GLY A 6 -16.96 19.20 -12.56
N ASP A 7 -16.25 19.73 -13.55
CA ASP A 7 -14.89 19.37 -13.95
C ASP A 7 -14.05 18.95 -12.74
N GLY A 8 -13.58 17.69 -12.74
CA GLY A 8 -12.75 17.18 -11.66
C GLY A 8 -12.52 15.66 -11.60
N GLN A 9 -12.96 14.85 -12.58
CA GLN A 9 -12.56 13.43 -12.64
C GLN A 9 -11.16 13.28 -13.25
N VAL A 10 -10.16 13.89 -12.62
CA VAL A 10 -8.76 13.47 -12.76
C VAL A 10 -8.52 12.45 -11.65
N GLY A 11 -8.28 11.20 -12.03
CA GLY A 11 -7.70 10.17 -11.18
C GLY A 11 -8.56 9.66 -10.01
N GLN A 12 -9.62 8.90 -10.29
CA GLN A 12 -10.19 8.06 -9.24
C GLN A 12 -9.22 6.91 -8.94
N GLU A 13 -8.61 6.91 -7.75
CA GLU A 13 -7.81 5.78 -7.28
C GLU A 13 -8.68 4.51 -7.19
N ARG A 14 -8.35 3.52 -8.02
CA ARG A 14 -8.99 2.20 -8.06
C ARG A 14 -8.09 1.17 -7.37
N LEU A 15 -8.68 0.30 -6.55
CA LEU A 15 -7.95 -0.82 -5.97
C LEU A 15 -7.51 -1.77 -7.09
N TRP A 16 -6.20 -1.92 -7.26
CA TRP A 16 -5.61 -2.84 -8.23
C TRP A 16 -5.39 -4.23 -7.63
N ARG A 17 -4.84 -4.28 -6.42
CA ARG A 17 -4.55 -5.55 -5.72
C ARG A 17 -4.60 -5.37 -4.21
N ILE A 18 -5.02 -6.45 -3.55
CA ILE A 18 -4.96 -6.59 -2.10
C ILE A 18 -4.43 -7.99 -1.76
N THR A 19 -3.61 -8.09 -0.71
CA THR A 19 -3.25 -9.38 -0.08
C THR A 19 -3.15 -9.20 1.42
N THR A 20 -3.28 -10.31 2.13
CA THR A 20 -2.87 -10.43 3.52
C THR A 20 -1.45 -11.02 3.57
N LEU A 21 -0.62 -10.51 4.48
CA LEU A 21 0.70 -11.00 4.82
C LEU A 21 0.69 -11.36 6.30
N GLU A 22 1.20 -12.53 6.65
CA GLU A 22 1.29 -12.98 8.05
C GLU A 22 2.75 -13.19 8.43
N HIS A 23 3.14 -12.63 9.58
CA HIS A 23 4.48 -12.84 10.13
C HIS A 23 4.45 -12.72 11.65
N ALA A 24 5.09 -13.67 12.35
CA ALA A 24 5.19 -13.68 13.82
C ALA A 24 3.85 -13.48 14.55
N GLY A 25 2.75 -14.00 14.00
CA GLY A 25 1.40 -13.83 14.56
C GLY A 25 0.77 -12.45 14.33
N ARG A 26 1.41 -11.58 13.55
CA ARG A 26 0.90 -10.29 13.10
C ARG A 26 0.34 -10.41 11.69
N GLU A 27 -0.81 -9.76 11.46
CA GLU A 27 -1.49 -9.74 10.17
C GLU A 27 -1.40 -8.34 9.55
N PHE A 28 -0.88 -8.28 8.32
CA PHE A 28 -0.80 -7.06 7.54
C PHE A 28 -1.67 -7.15 6.29
N THR A 29 -2.42 -6.09 5.99
CA THR A 29 -3.13 -5.93 4.73
C THR A 29 -2.34 -5.01 3.81
N ALA A 30 -1.86 -5.56 2.69
CA ALA A 30 -1.13 -4.85 1.66
C ALA A 30 -2.09 -4.49 0.51
N ARG A 31 -2.18 -3.20 0.14
CA ARG A 31 -3.09 -2.68 -0.90
C ARG A 31 -2.32 -1.84 -1.91
N VAL A 32 -2.65 -1.99 -3.18
CA VAL A 32 -2.15 -1.14 -4.28
C VAL A 32 -3.33 -0.50 -4.97
N TYR A 33 -3.23 0.81 -5.19
CA TYR A 33 -4.21 1.61 -5.91
C TYR A 33 -3.58 2.17 -7.19
N THR A 34 -4.41 2.49 -8.18
CA THR A 34 -3.97 3.14 -9.43
C THR A 34 -5.03 4.11 -9.95
N ASP A 35 -4.58 5.18 -10.58
CA ASP A 35 -5.43 6.24 -11.15
C ASP A 35 -5.18 6.46 -12.66
N GLU A 36 -4.66 5.43 -13.34
CA GLU A 36 -4.22 5.42 -14.75
C GLU A 36 -2.93 6.19 -15.05
N GLN A 37 -2.51 7.12 -14.19
CA GLN A 37 -1.27 7.89 -14.37
C GLN A 37 -0.15 7.38 -13.45
N CYS A 38 -0.53 7.00 -12.24
CA CYS A 38 0.38 6.53 -11.22
C CYS A 38 -0.26 5.36 -10.46
N SER A 39 0.54 4.77 -9.59
CA SER A 39 0.13 3.80 -8.59
C SER A 39 0.61 4.25 -7.22
N SER A 40 -0.15 3.90 -6.20
CA SER A 40 0.17 4.12 -4.79
C SER A 40 -0.02 2.81 -4.04
N TRP A 41 0.61 2.67 -2.88
CA TRP A 41 0.42 1.50 -2.03
C TRP A 41 0.24 1.88 -0.58
N GLN A 42 -0.42 1.01 0.17
CA GLN A 42 -0.65 1.15 1.59
C GLN A 42 -0.47 -0.20 2.28
N LEU A 43 0.18 -0.19 3.43
CA LEU A 43 0.31 -1.33 4.33
C LEU A 43 -0.44 -1.01 5.62
N TRP A 44 -1.33 -1.90 6.03
CA TRP A 44 -2.17 -1.75 7.21
C TRP A 44 -1.95 -2.91 8.17
N GLU A 45 -2.08 -2.67 9.46
CA GLU A 45 -2.08 -3.69 10.51
C GLU A 45 -3.26 -3.42 11.45
N HIS A 46 -4.14 -4.41 11.65
CA HIS A 46 -5.32 -4.29 12.54
C HIS A 46 -6.14 -2.99 12.34
N GLY A 47 -6.26 -2.52 11.10
CA GLY A 47 -6.99 -1.29 10.75
C GLY A 47 -6.21 0.02 10.94
N MET A 48 -4.95 -0.04 11.38
CA MET A 48 -4.03 1.10 11.44
C MET A 48 -3.13 1.15 10.21
N LEU A 49 -2.91 2.33 9.63
CA LEU A 49 -2.00 2.52 8.51
C LEU A 49 -0.56 2.51 9.03
N VAL A 50 0.24 1.53 8.62
CA VAL A 50 1.63 1.35 9.06
C VAL A 50 2.59 2.06 8.12
N ALA A 51 2.38 1.91 6.81
CA ALA A 51 3.22 2.53 5.79
C ALA A 51 2.42 2.82 4.52
N ARG A 52 2.92 3.76 3.71
CA ARG A 52 2.37 4.05 2.39
C ARG A 52 3.47 4.50 1.45
N SER A 53 3.20 4.47 0.15
CA SER A 53 4.10 4.97 -0.88
C SER A 53 4.46 6.44 -0.65
N GLU A 54 5.76 6.72 -0.45
CA GLU A 54 6.29 8.08 -0.48
C GLU A 54 6.63 8.52 -1.90
N LEU A 55 6.96 7.55 -2.75
CA LEU A 55 7.18 7.73 -4.18
C LEU A 55 5.86 7.56 -4.93
N ARG A 56 5.78 8.13 -6.14
CA ARG A 56 4.68 7.87 -7.08
C ARG A 56 5.15 6.94 -8.20
N PRO A 57 5.18 5.61 -7.97
CA PRO A 57 5.51 4.66 -9.02
C PRO A 57 4.48 4.77 -10.15
N ILE A 58 4.96 4.69 -11.38
CA ILE A 58 4.12 4.83 -12.59
C ILE A 58 3.41 3.52 -12.98
N SER A 59 3.81 2.38 -12.42
CA SER A 59 3.18 1.09 -12.72
C SER A 59 2.70 0.35 -11.45
N PRO A 60 1.57 -0.37 -11.53
CA PRO A 60 1.03 -1.09 -10.37
C PRO A 60 1.93 -2.25 -9.94
N LEU A 61 2.67 -2.84 -10.88
CA LEU A 61 3.65 -3.90 -10.57
C LEU A 61 4.85 -3.34 -9.80
N GLN A 62 5.33 -2.14 -10.15
CA GLN A 62 6.40 -1.48 -9.40
C GLN A 62 5.93 -1.11 -7.99
N ALA A 63 4.72 -0.55 -7.85
CA ALA A 63 4.12 -0.27 -6.55
C ALA A 63 3.96 -1.54 -5.70
N TRP A 64 3.61 -2.67 -6.34
CA TRP A 64 3.52 -3.97 -5.68
C TRP A 64 4.86 -4.49 -5.17
N HIS A 65 5.91 -4.41 -5.98
CA HIS A 65 7.25 -4.82 -5.54
C HIS A 65 7.80 -3.94 -4.42
N GLU A 66 7.60 -2.63 -4.51
CA GLU A 66 7.99 -1.69 -3.45
C GLU A 66 7.29 -2.01 -2.13
N LEU A 67 5.97 -2.21 -2.17
CA LEU A 67 5.16 -2.62 -1.02
C LEU A 67 5.68 -3.92 -0.38
N LEU A 68 5.95 -4.96 -1.18
CA LEU A 68 6.44 -6.23 -0.64
C LEU A 68 7.85 -6.12 -0.06
N TYR A 69 8.73 -5.33 -0.68
CA TYR A 69 10.08 -5.09 -0.18
C TYR A 69 10.05 -4.37 1.17
N LEU A 70 9.24 -3.31 1.30
CA LEU A 70 9.11 -2.56 2.54
C LEU A 70 8.36 -3.35 3.61
N ALA A 71 7.32 -4.11 3.24
CA ALA A 71 6.65 -5.00 4.19
C ALA A 71 7.62 -6.04 4.76
N ALA A 72 8.53 -6.59 3.94
CA ALA A 72 9.57 -7.49 4.42
C ALA A 72 10.57 -6.80 5.36
N ALA A 73 10.93 -5.55 5.11
CA ALA A 73 11.79 -4.77 6.00
C ALA A 73 11.11 -4.46 7.35
N VAL A 74 9.87 -3.99 7.32
CA VAL A 74 9.05 -3.76 8.53
C VAL A 74 8.88 -5.04 9.34
N VAL A 75 8.75 -6.18 8.66
CA VAL A 75 8.72 -7.49 9.28
C VAL A 75 10.07 -7.86 9.91
N ALA A 76 11.18 -7.59 9.24
CA ALA A 76 12.52 -7.92 9.73
C ALA A 76 12.93 -7.07 10.95
N GLU A 77 12.65 -5.76 10.95
CA GLU A 77 12.96 -4.88 12.09
C GLU A 77 12.24 -5.32 13.38
N VAL A 78 11.08 -5.98 13.25
CA VAL A 78 10.30 -6.48 14.39
C VAL A 78 10.88 -7.77 14.98
N ASP A 79 11.55 -8.60 14.18
CA ASP A 79 12.18 -9.85 14.65
C ASP A 79 13.44 -9.56 15.48
N GLU A 80 14.16 -8.47 15.18
CA GLU A 80 15.35 -8.05 15.93
C GLU A 80 15.03 -7.53 17.34
N ASP A 81 13.83 -6.99 17.58
CA ASP A 81 13.36 -6.58 18.92
C ASP A 81 13.05 -7.78 19.85
N GLY A 82 13.04 -9.01 19.32
CA GLY A 82 12.80 -10.25 20.08
C GLY A 82 14.04 -10.89 20.71
N TRP A 83 15.23 -10.32 20.50
CA TRP A 83 16.49 -10.80 21.10
C TRP A 83 16.85 -10.00 22.35
N GLU A 84 16.01 -10.08 23.38
CA GLU A 84 16.46 -9.86 24.76
C GLU A 84 17.02 -11.18 25.33
N GLU A 85 18.21 -11.08 25.93
CA GLU A 85 19.19 -12.10 26.38
C GLU A 85 18.67 -13.38 27.08
#